data_AF-A0A3B9Y8H0-F1
#
_entry.id   AF-A0A3B9Y8H0-F1
#
_cell.length_a   1.000
_cell.length_b   1.000
_cell.length_c   1.000
_cell.angle_alpha   90.00
_cell.angle_beta   90.00
_cell.angle_gamma   90.00
#
_symmetry.space_group_name_H-M   'P 1'
#
loop_
_entity.id
_entity.type
_entity.pdbx_description
1 polymer ?
#
loop_
_entity_poly.entity_id
_entity_poly.type
_entity_poly.pdbx_seq_one_letter_code
_entity_poly.pdbx_strand_id
1 'polypeptide(L)'
;MIGATTHLEVLTLGQFEVRRDHIPLSGGNWSRRKVNDLFKLLLSAEQHHLHREQIQEILWPSSTSEQAANSFGKTLYLLRRALEPELVSGKGSSSIYVHLERDTLMLIPARLDIDADIFESSAKPLQAKMRSRSPKERANEADLDLLNEFDHLLSLYKGDYLPDDVYEDWAQRRRDRLRRIQSWLLENAAELAQANAQGQRACAYLQALLEGNSADEQTHRQLMLVYARMGRRSDALHQYQLLRAALREELDATPLPETTELFRSIQAGRIAVDLIEPRRGNEAPSKGATALVASNRAGKPHPGTPSLSADRTSPGPGESSSASTTLASNTNGDARRVASSTATPQQEAETETAEEQSQINPERILQAELVGRAEEIVTMQHAYKQVRDGQRKTVFISGEPGIGKTRLAREFTRWSEETQLATVLWGYCYEMSGSFPYQPIADAISAHVRMSSPAELRAMLGNSAIDLAKIAPEVRFKLPELPQPEPIGPELGTA
;
A
#
# COMPACT_ATOMS: atom_id res chain seq x y z
N MET A 1 24.27 -24.30 27.40
CA MET A 1 22.80 -24.43 27.49
C MET A 1 22.18 -23.12 27.04
N ILE A 2 21.70 -23.06 25.80
CA ILE A 2 20.83 -21.98 25.32
C ILE A 2 19.57 -22.69 24.87
N GLY A 3 18.59 -22.78 25.77
CA GLY A 3 17.25 -23.25 25.45
C GLY A 3 16.48 -22.11 24.83
N ALA A 4 16.74 -21.82 23.54
CA ALA A 4 15.82 -21.03 22.74
C ALA A 4 14.72 -21.98 22.28
N THR A 5 13.50 -21.76 22.75
CA THR A 5 12.29 -22.37 22.20
C THR A 5 12.14 -21.88 20.76
N THR A 6 12.68 -22.61 19.79
CA THR A 6 12.67 -22.22 18.39
C THR A 6 11.24 -22.29 17.84
N HIS A 7 10.56 -21.16 17.73
CA HIS A 7 9.27 -21.03 17.05
C HIS A 7 9.49 -20.79 15.55
N LEU A 8 8.50 -21.17 14.75
CA LEU A 8 8.46 -20.81 13.33
C LEU A 8 7.47 -19.67 13.10
N GLU A 9 7.93 -18.58 12.50
CA GLU A 9 7.05 -17.55 11.95
C GLU A 9 6.65 -17.99 10.56
N VAL A 10 5.35 -18.05 10.28
CA VAL A 10 4.80 -18.49 9.00
C VAL A 10 3.92 -17.38 8.46
N LEU A 11 4.43 -16.69 7.45
CA LEU A 11 3.72 -15.67 6.69
C LEU A 11 3.02 -16.36 5.51
N THR A 12 1.72 -16.16 5.41
CA THR A 12 0.86 -16.75 4.39
C THR A 12 -0.10 -15.75 3.76
N LEU A 13 -0.31 -14.58 4.37
CA LEU A 13 -1.18 -13.52 3.86
C LEU A 13 -0.35 -12.50 3.07
N GLY A 14 -0.62 -12.40 1.76
CA GLY A 14 0.05 -11.48 0.84
C GLY A 14 1.42 -11.96 0.32
N GLN A 15 2.06 -12.90 1.02
CA GLN A 15 3.25 -13.61 0.57
C GLN A 15 3.39 -14.93 1.33
N PHE A 16 4.16 -15.89 0.79
CA PHE A 16 4.54 -17.09 1.52
C PHE A 16 6.00 -17.04 1.97
N GLU A 17 6.23 -17.03 3.28
CA GLU A 17 7.56 -17.04 3.88
C GLU A 17 7.55 -17.80 5.20
N VAL A 18 8.58 -18.61 5.45
CA VAL A 18 8.75 -19.30 6.74
C VAL A 18 10.08 -18.89 7.32
N ARG A 19 10.07 -18.39 8.55
CA ARG A 19 11.27 -17.98 9.27
C ARG A 19 11.45 -18.83 10.50
N ARG A 20 12.71 -19.15 10.78
CA ARG A 20 13.14 -19.78 12.02
C ARG A 20 14.13 -18.85 12.69
N ASP A 21 13.86 -18.48 13.94
CA ASP A 21 14.69 -17.53 14.68
C ASP A 21 14.88 -16.21 13.88
N HIS A 22 13.81 -15.76 13.24
CA HIS A 22 13.73 -14.62 12.31
C HIS A 22 14.53 -14.74 11.00
N ILE A 23 15.17 -15.87 10.75
CA ILE A 23 15.93 -16.13 9.51
C ILE A 23 15.02 -16.87 8.51
N PRO A 24 14.85 -16.38 7.27
CA PRO A 24 14.04 -17.07 6.28
C PRO A 24 14.64 -18.42 5.90
N LEU A 25 13.79 -19.45 5.90
CA LEU A 25 14.15 -20.75 5.37
C LEU A 25 14.29 -20.62 3.85
N SER A 26 15.51 -20.81 3.36
CA SER A 26 15.85 -20.72 1.94
C SER A 26 16.82 -21.83 1.52
N GLY A 27 16.72 -22.25 0.27
CA GLY A 27 17.62 -23.25 -0.31
C GLY A 27 17.50 -24.68 0.27
N GLY A 28 18.51 -25.50 -0.02
CA GLY A 28 18.65 -26.85 0.53
C GLY A 28 17.45 -27.78 0.31
N ASN A 29 16.95 -28.39 1.40
CA ASN A 29 15.78 -29.26 1.35
C ASN A 29 14.46 -28.47 1.17
N TRP A 30 14.43 -27.21 1.60
CA TRP A 30 13.24 -26.36 1.58
C TRP A 30 12.86 -25.91 0.17
N SER A 31 13.85 -25.71 -0.73
CA SER A 31 13.62 -25.30 -2.13
C SER A 31 12.95 -26.39 -2.98
N ARG A 32 12.79 -27.60 -2.46
CA ARG A 32 12.10 -28.68 -3.17
C ARG A 32 10.60 -28.45 -3.17
N ARG A 33 10.01 -28.28 -4.36
CA ARG A 33 8.57 -28.04 -4.55
C ARG A 33 7.68 -28.93 -3.67
N LYS A 34 7.82 -30.25 -3.74
CA LYS A 34 6.97 -31.17 -2.95
C LYS A 34 7.14 -31.07 -1.44
N VAL A 35 8.28 -30.59 -0.94
CA VAL A 35 8.48 -30.31 0.49
C VAL A 35 7.66 -29.08 0.89
N ASN A 36 7.71 -28.04 0.07
CA ASN A 36 6.94 -26.82 0.25
C ASN A 36 5.43 -27.07 0.12
N ASP A 37 5.00 -27.79 -0.92
CA ASP A 37 3.60 -28.19 -1.15
C ASP A 37 3.05 -28.97 0.07
N LEU A 38 3.83 -29.92 0.61
CA LEU A 38 3.40 -30.69 1.79
C LEU A 38 3.17 -29.80 3.01
N PHE A 39 4.05 -28.82 3.25
CA PHE A 39 3.90 -27.90 4.36
C PHE A 39 2.69 -26.97 4.16
N LYS A 40 2.53 -26.38 2.97
CA LYS A 40 1.38 -25.53 2.63
C LYS A 40 0.05 -26.28 2.66
N LEU A 41 0.03 -27.54 2.23
CA LEU A 41 -1.12 -28.42 2.34
C LEU A 41 -1.55 -28.61 3.79
N LEU A 42 -0.60 -28.86 4.70
CA LEU A 42 -0.89 -28.95 6.13
C LEU A 42 -1.33 -27.59 6.70
N LEU A 43 -0.71 -26.48 6.30
CA LEU A 43 -1.18 -25.15 6.69
C LEU A 43 -2.62 -24.91 6.25
N SER A 44 -3.03 -25.43 5.09
CA SER A 44 -4.38 -25.26 4.54
C SER A 44 -5.42 -26.20 5.13
N ALA A 45 -5.00 -27.32 5.72
CA ALA A 45 -5.88 -28.30 6.34
C ALA A 45 -6.54 -27.76 7.62
N GLU A 46 -7.75 -28.25 7.90
CA GLU A 46 -8.44 -27.92 9.15
C GLU A 46 -7.60 -28.40 10.35
N GLN A 47 -7.36 -27.51 11.33
CA GLN A 47 -6.52 -27.78 12.51
C GLN A 47 -5.11 -28.32 12.18
N HIS A 48 -4.63 -28.06 10.96
CA HIS A 48 -3.31 -28.45 10.46
C HIS A 48 -2.98 -29.94 10.49
N HIS A 49 -3.98 -30.80 10.33
CA HIS A 49 -3.77 -32.23 10.24
C HIS A 49 -4.42 -32.86 9.01
N LEU A 50 -3.78 -33.88 8.45
CA LEU A 50 -4.30 -34.62 7.32
C LEU A 50 -3.83 -36.08 7.35
N HIS A 51 -4.69 -37.00 6.90
CA HIS A 51 -4.33 -38.41 6.81
C HIS A 51 -3.30 -38.63 5.69
N ARG A 52 -2.33 -39.54 5.90
CA ARG A 52 -1.24 -39.78 4.94
C ARG A 52 -1.73 -40.20 3.56
N GLU A 53 -2.85 -40.92 3.47
CA GLU A 53 -3.42 -41.36 2.20
C GLU A 53 -3.99 -40.18 1.41
N GLN A 54 -4.66 -39.24 2.10
CA GLN A 54 -5.15 -38.00 1.48
C GLN A 54 -3.98 -37.14 0.97
N ILE A 55 -2.91 -37.01 1.77
CA ILE A 55 -1.69 -36.32 1.34
C ILE A 55 -1.11 -36.97 0.08
N GLN A 56 -1.07 -38.30 0.05
CA GLN A 56 -0.52 -39.06 -1.07
C GLN A 56 -1.33 -38.85 -2.36
N GLU A 57 -2.65 -38.91 -2.25
CA GLU A 57 -3.58 -38.68 -3.37
C GLU A 57 -3.49 -37.24 -3.91
N ILE A 58 -3.43 -36.24 -3.02
CA ILE A 58 -3.34 -34.82 -3.42
C ILE A 58 -1.98 -34.50 -4.07
N LEU A 59 -0.87 -34.94 -3.47
CA LEU A 59 0.47 -34.54 -3.94
C LEU A 59 1.00 -35.41 -5.08
N TRP A 60 0.54 -36.65 -5.22
CA TRP A 60 0.97 -37.61 -6.24
C TRP A 60 -0.20 -38.36 -6.90
N PRO A 61 -1.18 -37.67 -7.50
CA PRO A 61 -2.42 -38.27 -8.01
C PRO A 61 -2.19 -39.33 -9.10
N SER A 62 -1.09 -39.22 -9.86
CA SER A 62 -0.76 -40.14 -10.96
C SER A 62 0.16 -41.30 -10.58
N SER A 63 0.52 -41.43 -9.30
CA SER A 63 1.43 -42.49 -8.82
C SER A 63 0.67 -43.70 -8.30
N THR A 64 1.29 -44.88 -8.34
CA THR A 64 0.73 -46.04 -7.62
C THR A 64 0.80 -45.82 -6.11
N SER A 65 -0.04 -46.53 -5.34
CA SER A 65 -0.05 -46.42 -3.86
C SER A 65 1.34 -46.62 -3.23
N GLU A 66 2.12 -47.60 -3.71
CA GLU A 66 3.47 -47.85 -3.22
C GLU A 66 4.46 -46.73 -3.59
N GLN A 67 4.38 -46.19 -4.81
CA GLN A 67 5.20 -45.06 -5.25
C GLN A 67 4.88 -43.79 -4.47
N ALA A 68 3.60 -43.53 -4.21
CA ALA A 68 3.13 -42.39 -3.43
C ALA A 68 3.58 -42.50 -1.97
N ALA A 69 3.44 -43.68 -1.34
CA ALA A 69 3.91 -43.92 0.03
C ALA A 69 5.43 -43.72 0.18
N ASN A 70 6.22 -44.22 -0.77
CA ASN A 70 7.67 -44.02 -0.81
C ASN A 70 8.05 -42.54 -1.00
N SER A 71 7.35 -41.83 -1.89
CA SER A 71 7.58 -40.41 -2.14
C SER A 71 7.17 -39.53 -0.95
N PHE A 72 6.07 -39.88 -0.29
CA PHE A 72 5.62 -39.26 0.96
C PHE A 72 6.68 -39.41 2.06
N GLY A 73 7.17 -40.62 2.32
CA GLY A 73 8.19 -40.86 3.35
C GLY A 73 9.47 -40.06 3.10
N LYS A 74 9.95 -40.00 1.85
CA LYS A 74 11.10 -39.18 1.46
C LYS A 74 10.84 -37.69 1.65
N THR A 75 9.67 -37.20 1.24
CA THR A 75 9.29 -35.78 1.33
C THR A 75 9.14 -35.35 2.79
N LEU A 76 8.51 -36.18 3.63
CA LEU A 76 8.37 -35.93 5.06
C LEU A 76 9.74 -35.89 5.75
N TYR A 77 10.66 -36.80 5.41
CA TYR A 77 12.03 -36.76 5.93
C TYR A 77 12.73 -35.45 5.56
N LEU A 78 12.61 -35.01 4.31
CA LEU A 78 13.23 -33.77 3.84
C LEU A 78 12.59 -32.52 4.48
N LEU A 79 11.26 -32.50 4.66
CA LEU A 79 10.54 -31.44 5.35
C LEU A 79 11.03 -31.29 6.79
N ARG A 80 11.09 -32.38 7.54
CA ARG A 80 11.58 -32.36 8.93
C ARG A 80 12.99 -31.81 9.03
N ARG A 81 13.89 -32.21 8.12
CA ARG A 81 15.28 -31.67 8.08
C ARG A 81 15.38 -30.24 7.58
N ALA A 82 14.41 -29.77 6.80
CA ALA A 82 14.36 -28.39 6.36
C ALA A 82 13.96 -27.45 7.51
N LEU A 83 13.00 -27.87 8.34
CA LEU A 83 12.56 -27.12 9.53
C LEU A 83 13.54 -27.27 10.70
N GLU A 84 14.13 -28.47 10.85
CA GLU A 84 15.05 -28.84 11.93
C GLU A 84 16.37 -29.42 11.35
N PRO A 85 17.30 -28.57 10.86
CA PRO A 85 18.63 -28.99 10.39
C PRO A 85 19.41 -29.88 11.36
N GLU A 86 19.30 -29.61 12.66
CA GLU A 86 19.93 -30.33 13.77
C GLU A 86 19.20 -31.62 14.19
N LEU A 87 18.13 -32.00 13.50
CA LEU A 87 17.41 -33.23 13.78
C LEU A 87 18.34 -34.45 13.62
N VAL A 88 18.50 -35.20 14.71
CA VAL A 88 19.33 -36.41 14.74
C VAL A 88 18.84 -37.40 13.68
N SER A 89 19.75 -37.96 12.89
CA SER A 89 19.38 -38.94 11.87
C SER A 89 19.13 -40.31 12.50
N GLY A 90 17.94 -40.88 12.27
CA GLY A 90 17.59 -42.22 12.76
C GLY A 90 16.13 -42.60 12.51
N LYS A 91 15.82 -43.91 12.58
CA LYS A 91 14.42 -44.37 12.63
C LYS A 91 13.82 -43.93 13.97
N GLY A 92 12.82 -43.04 13.93
CA GLY A 92 12.12 -42.56 15.13
C GLY A 92 12.44 -41.12 15.56
N SER A 93 13.23 -40.36 14.79
CA SER A 93 13.44 -38.94 15.07
C SER A 93 12.13 -38.17 14.96
N SER A 94 11.61 -37.72 16.11
CA SER A 94 10.40 -36.90 16.21
C SER A 94 10.75 -35.44 15.97
N SER A 95 10.25 -34.88 14.88
CA SER A 95 10.27 -33.44 14.66
C SER A 95 9.37 -32.75 15.67
N ILE A 96 9.79 -31.63 16.25
CA ILE A 96 8.98 -30.84 17.18
C ILE A 96 7.90 -30.01 16.46
N TYR A 97 8.04 -29.79 15.15
CA TYR A 97 7.06 -29.07 14.33
C TYR A 97 6.06 -29.99 13.64
N VAL A 98 6.49 -31.18 13.19
CA VAL A 98 5.69 -32.07 12.33
C VAL A 98 5.62 -33.50 12.87
N HIS A 99 4.47 -33.85 13.44
CA HIS A 99 4.20 -35.16 14.04
C HIS A 99 3.45 -36.08 13.08
N LEU A 100 3.79 -37.36 13.08
CA LEU A 100 3.04 -38.41 12.39
C LEU A 100 2.59 -39.43 13.44
N GLU A 101 1.29 -39.48 13.72
CA GLU A 101 0.69 -40.39 14.68
C GLU A 101 -0.50 -41.11 14.04
N ARG A 102 -0.54 -42.45 14.12
CA ARG A 102 -1.63 -43.29 13.57
C ARG A 102 -2.04 -42.87 12.15
N ASP A 103 -1.06 -42.72 11.28
CA ASP A 103 -1.24 -42.32 9.87
C ASP A 103 -1.75 -40.88 9.63
N THR A 104 -1.90 -40.07 10.67
CA THR A 104 -2.24 -38.64 10.57
C THR A 104 -0.99 -37.78 10.76
N LEU A 105 -0.71 -36.93 9.78
CA LEU A 105 0.37 -35.95 9.83
C LEU A 105 -0.17 -34.62 10.35
N MET A 106 0.52 -33.98 11.29
CA MET A 106 0.06 -32.78 11.99
C MET A 106 1.18 -31.76 12.16
N LEU A 107 0.87 -30.48 11.97
CA LEU A 107 1.69 -29.38 12.51
C LEU A 107 1.34 -29.17 13.98
N ILE A 108 2.30 -28.80 14.82
CA ILE A 108 2.10 -28.53 16.25
C ILE A 108 1.89 -27.03 16.47
N PRO A 109 0.65 -26.51 16.59
CA PRO A 109 0.39 -25.06 16.54
C PRO A 109 1.10 -24.27 17.64
N ALA A 110 1.34 -24.90 18.80
CA ALA A 110 2.11 -24.30 19.89
C ALA A 110 3.58 -23.98 19.55
N ARG A 111 4.06 -24.36 18.35
CA ARG A 111 5.42 -24.10 17.84
C ARG A 111 5.42 -23.21 16.60
N LEU A 112 4.27 -22.80 16.09
CA LEU A 112 4.16 -21.96 14.89
C LEU A 112 3.31 -20.72 15.16
N ASP A 113 3.83 -19.59 14.72
CA ASP A 113 3.10 -18.32 14.65
C ASP A 113 2.67 -18.11 13.20
N ILE A 114 1.47 -18.60 12.88
CA ILE A 114 0.90 -18.54 11.52
C ILE A 114 -0.01 -17.31 11.43
N ASP A 115 0.34 -16.36 10.57
CA ASP A 115 -0.40 -15.10 10.42
C ASP A 115 -1.89 -15.29 10.09
N ALA A 116 -2.23 -16.26 9.24
CA ALA A 116 -3.61 -16.62 8.92
C ALA A 116 -4.39 -17.13 10.13
N ASP A 117 -3.78 -17.95 11.00
CA ASP A 117 -4.45 -18.42 12.24
C ASP A 117 -4.63 -17.29 13.25
N ILE A 118 -3.64 -16.40 13.35
CA ILE A 118 -3.71 -15.21 14.20
C ILE A 118 -4.85 -14.32 13.72
N PHE A 119 -4.97 -14.06 12.41
CA PHE A 119 -6.06 -13.29 11.84
C PHE A 119 -7.44 -13.92 12.11
N GLU A 120 -7.61 -15.22 11.80
CA GLU A 120 -8.88 -15.93 12.01
C GLU A 120 -9.30 -15.97 13.48
N SER A 121 -8.35 -16.20 14.39
CA SER A 121 -8.63 -16.25 15.83
C SER A 121 -8.94 -14.87 16.40
N SER A 122 -8.24 -13.83 15.95
CA SER A 122 -8.44 -12.43 16.36
C SER A 122 -9.79 -11.87 15.91
N ALA A 123 -10.33 -12.34 14.79
CA ALA A 123 -11.64 -11.92 14.30
C ALA A 123 -12.82 -12.44 15.15
N LYS A 124 -12.68 -13.59 15.83
CA LYS A 124 -13.79 -14.24 16.57
C LYS A 124 -14.34 -13.39 17.73
N PRO A 125 -13.52 -12.81 18.63
CA PRO A 125 -14.01 -11.92 19.66
C PRO A 125 -14.77 -10.72 19.10
N LEU A 126 -14.28 -10.13 18.01
CA LEU A 126 -14.91 -8.97 17.38
C LEU A 126 -16.28 -9.31 16.77
N GLN A 127 -16.38 -10.46 16.09
CA GLN A 127 -17.65 -11.00 15.60
C GLN A 127 -18.66 -11.25 16.74
N ALA A 128 -18.19 -11.78 17.87
CA ALA A 128 -19.04 -11.98 19.04
C ALA A 128 -19.55 -10.64 19.61
N LYS A 129 -18.65 -9.65 19.80
CA LYS A 129 -19.00 -8.29 20.24
C LYS A 129 -20.06 -7.65 19.32
N MET A 130 -19.89 -7.77 18.00
CA MET A 130 -20.84 -7.24 17.00
C MET A 130 -22.22 -7.90 17.09
N ARG A 131 -22.29 -9.21 17.30
CA ARG A 131 -23.56 -9.94 17.45
C ARG A 131 -24.31 -9.61 18.74
N SER A 132 -23.60 -9.33 19.82
CA SER A 132 -24.20 -9.03 21.13
C SER A 132 -24.58 -7.56 21.32
N ARG A 133 -24.26 -6.67 20.37
CA ARG A 133 -24.54 -5.22 20.49
C ARG A 133 -26.03 -4.92 20.45
N SER A 134 -26.51 -4.17 21.44
CA SER A 134 -27.85 -3.61 21.40
C SER A 134 -27.89 -2.25 20.65
N PRO A 135 -29.03 -1.88 20.05
CA PRO A 135 -29.18 -0.56 19.41
C PRO A 135 -28.98 0.63 20.36
N LYS A 136 -29.11 0.44 21.68
CA LYS A 136 -28.96 1.48 22.71
C LYS A 136 -27.50 1.74 23.12
N GLU A 137 -26.59 0.80 22.85
CA GLU A 137 -25.16 0.89 23.22
C GLU A 137 -24.31 1.60 22.16
N ARG A 138 -24.92 2.12 21.09
CA ARG A 138 -24.26 2.93 20.06
C ARG A 138 -23.92 4.31 20.63
N ALA A 139 -22.84 4.35 21.42
CA ALA A 139 -22.24 5.56 21.95
C ALA A 139 -20.93 5.84 21.18
N ASN A 140 -20.75 7.09 20.74
CA ASN A 140 -19.70 7.48 19.79
C ASN A 140 -18.27 7.09 20.23
N GLU A 141 -17.95 7.13 21.53
CA GLU A 141 -16.60 6.82 22.02
C GLU A 141 -16.29 5.31 21.94
N ALA A 142 -17.21 4.45 22.41
CA ALA A 142 -17.06 3.00 22.30
C ALA A 142 -17.08 2.50 20.85
N ASP A 143 -17.79 3.21 19.96
CA ASP A 143 -17.79 2.93 18.53
C ASP A 143 -16.46 3.29 17.86
N LEU A 144 -15.80 4.37 18.27
CA LEU A 144 -14.48 4.76 17.77
C LEU A 144 -13.39 3.78 18.21
N ASP A 145 -13.43 3.29 19.44
CA ASP A 145 -12.52 2.23 19.91
C ASP A 145 -12.72 0.93 19.13
N LEU A 146 -13.98 0.56 18.89
CA LEU A 146 -14.31 -0.62 18.10
C LEU A 146 -13.81 -0.49 16.66
N LEU A 147 -13.95 0.69 16.07
CA LEU A 147 -13.39 1.04 14.77
C LEU A 147 -11.86 0.86 14.76
N ASN A 148 -11.14 1.30 15.79
CA ASN A 148 -9.70 1.08 15.90
C ASN A 148 -9.35 -0.43 16.02
N GLU A 149 -10.18 -1.23 16.69
CA GLU A 149 -10.04 -2.70 16.68
C GLU A 149 -10.18 -3.25 15.26
N PHE A 150 -11.17 -2.80 14.47
CA PHE A 150 -11.31 -3.19 13.06
C PHE A 150 -10.05 -2.86 12.23
N ASP A 151 -9.51 -1.64 12.36
CA ASP A 151 -8.27 -1.25 11.65
C ASP A 151 -7.09 -2.15 11.99
N HIS A 152 -6.92 -2.44 13.28
CA HIS A 152 -5.84 -3.31 13.73
C HIS A 152 -5.96 -4.71 13.13
N LEU A 153 -7.15 -5.31 13.16
CA LEU A 153 -7.39 -6.63 12.57
C LEU A 153 -7.20 -6.63 11.05
N LEU A 154 -7.69 -5.61 10.35
CA LEU A 154 -7.49 -5.46 8.91
C LEU A 154 -6.01 -5.30 8.54
N SER A 155 -5.20 -4.66 9.39
CA SER A 155 -3.76 -4.54 9.17
C SER A 155 -3.00 -5.87 9.23
N LEU A 156 -3.58 -6.91 9.85
CA LEU A 156 -3.04 -8.27 9.84
C LEU A 156 -3.25 -8.95 8.48
N TYR A 157 -4.28 -8.57 7.74
CA TYR A 157 -4.57 -9.10 6.40
C TYR A 157 -3.77 -8.34 5.34
N LYS A 158 -2.58 -8.82 5.03
CA LYS A 158 -1.65 -8.17 4.09
C LYS A 158 -1.88 -8.52 2.62
N GLY A 159 -2.86 -9.37 2.33
CA GLY A 159 -3.20 -9.83 0.99
C GLY A 159 -3.73 -11.26 1.02
N ASP A 160 -3.97 -11.80 -0.17
CA ASP A 160 -4.53 -13.14 -0.31
C ASP A 160 -3.66 -14.24 0.30
N TYR A 161 -4.33 -15.28 0.79
CA TYR A 161 -3.68 -16.48 1.32
C TYR A 161 -2.97 -17.25 0.20
N LEU A 162 -1.66 -17.45 0.36
CA LEU A 162 -0.79 -18.16 -0.58
C LEU A 162 -0.99 -17.64 -2.03
N PRO A 163 -0.58 -16.40 -2.31
CA PRO A 163 -0.86 -15.75 -3.59
C PRO A 163 -0.11 -16.39 -4.77
N ASP A 164 0.99 -17.09 -4.51
CA ASP A 164 1.74 -17.82 -5.55
C ASP A 164 1.10 -19.18 -5.91
N ASP A 165 0.18 -19.68 -5.07
CA ASP A 165 -0.45 -21.00 -5.21
C ASP A 165 -1.93 -20.88 -5.65
N VAL A 166 -2.23 -19.97 -6.59
CA VAL A 166 -3.61 -19.68 -7.02
C VAL A 166 -4.32 -20.92 -7.58
N TYR A 167 -3.60 -21.78 -8.30
CA TYR A 167 -4.15 -22.96 -8.98
C TYR A 167 -4.21 -24.22 -8.11
N GLU A 168 -3.81 -24.14 -6.85
CA GLU A 168 -3.79 -25.28 -5.94
C GLU A 168 -5.13 -25.39 -5.18
N ASP A 169 -5.94 -26.41 -5.52
CA ASP A 169 -7.29 -26.60 -4.98
C ASP A 169 -7.33 -26.71 -3.45
N TRP A 170 -6.29 -27.31 -2.86
CA TRP A 170 -6.21 -27.51 -1.42
C TRP A 170 -6.07 -26.19 -0.63
N ALA A 171 -5.61 -25.10 -1.25
CA ALA A 171 -5.53 -23.79 -0.63
C ALA A 171 -6.85 -23.00 -0.74
N GLN A 172 -7.68 -23.30 -1.74
CA GLN A 172 -8.86 -22.49 -2.09
C GLN A 172 -9.85 -22.35 -0.93
N ARG A 173 -10.18 -23.46 -0.26
CA ARG A 173 -11.17 -23.44 0.83
C ARG A 173 -10.75 -22.54 1.98
N ARG A 174 -9.45 -22.49 2.30
CA ARG A 174 -8.91 -21.63 3.35
C ARG A 174 -8.83 -20.17 2.88
N ARG A 175 -8.39 -19.94 1.64
CA ARG A 175 -8.39 -18.61 1.01
C ARG A 175 -9.79 -17.98 1.01
N ASP A 176 -10.81 -18.70 0.59
CA ASP A 176 -12.20 -18.23 0.58
C ASP A 176 -12.71 -17.90 1.98
N ARG A 177 -12.35 -18.70 2.98
CA ARG A 177 -12.72 -18.44 4.38
C ARG A 177 -12.11 -17.14 4.87
N LEU A 178 -10.82 -16.94 4.62
CA LEU A 178 -10.08 -15.73 5.01
C LEU A 178 -10.63 -14.49 4.31
N ARG A 179 -10.89 -14.56 3.00
CA ARG A 179 -11.57 -13.49 2.24
C ARG A 179 -12.94 -13.16 2.81
N ARG A 180 -13.77 -14.15 3.14
CA ARG A 180 -15.09 -13.90 3.77
C ARG A 180 -14.97 -13.18 5.11
N ILE A 181 -13.95 -13.51 5.92
CA ILE A 181 -13.69 -12.81 7.19
C ILE A 181 -13.28 -11.37 6.90
N GLN A 182 -12.39 -11.14 5.94
CA GLN A 182 -11.97 -9.79 5.54
C GLN A 182 -13.16 -8.96 5.02
N SER A 183 -13.96 -9.49 4.10
CA SER A 183 -15.16 -8.80 3.59
C SER A 183 -16.12 -8.44 4.72
N TRP A 184 -16.38 -9.38 5.64
CA TRP A 184 -17.20 -9.12 6.81
C TRP A 184 -16.63 -7.98 7.68
N LEU A 185 -15.31 -7.96 7.91
CA LEU A 185 -14.65 -6.89 8.67
C LEU A 185 -14.84 -5.54 7.98
N LEU A 186 -14.56 -5.45 6.67
CA LEU A 186 -14.66 -4.22 5.89
C LEU A 186 -16.10 -3.69 5.83
N GLU A 187 -17.08 -4.55 5.57
CA GLU A 187 -18.50 -4.18 5.51
C GLU A 187 -18.99 -3.61 6.85
N ASN A 188 -18.68 -4.29 7.96
CA ASN A 188 -19.11 -3.85 9.29
C ASN A 188 -18.35 -2.59 9.74
N ALA A 189 -17.06 -2.48 9.42
CA ALA A 189 -16.29 -1.27 9.69
C ALA A 189 -16.81 -0.08 8.87
N ALA A 190 -17.20 -0.28 7.61
CA ALA A 190 -17.80 0.76 6.77
C ALA A 190 -19.15 1.25 7.30
N GLU A 191 -20.02 0.33 7.75
CA GLU A 191 -21.29 0.71 8.37
C GLU A 191 -21.08 1.48 9.67
N LEU A 192 -20.19 1.00 10.53
CA LEU A 192 -19.88 1.63 11.81
C LEU A 192 -19.24 3.01 11.62
N ALA A 193 -18.34 3.15 10.65
CA ALA A 193 -17.70 4.42 10.29
C ALA A 193 -18.73 5.45 9.79
N GLN A 194 -19.68 5.03 8.95
CA GLN A 194 -20.76 5.89 8.48
C GLN A 194 -21.66 6.36 9.63
N ALA A 195 -21.99 5.47 10.58
CA ALA A 195 -22.79 5.82 11.76
C ALA A 195 -22.09 6.83 12.68
N ASN A 196 -20.76 6.87 12.67
CA ASN A 196 -19.93 7.71 13.53
C ASN A 196 -19.30 8.92 12.81
N ALA A 197 -19.85 9.30 11.67
CA ALA A 197 -19.38 10.42 10.85
C ALA A 197 -17.90 10.32 10.40
N GLN A 198 -17.34 9.11 10.34
CA GLN A 198 -15.97 8.83 9.89
C GLN A 198 -15.95 8.57 8.38
N GLY A 199 -16.25 9.61 7.58
CA GLY A 199 -16.40 9.50 6.13
C GLY A 199 -15.17 8.96 5.41
N GLN A 200 -13.96 9.45 5.73
CA GLN A 200 -12.73 8.96 5.09
C GLN A 200 -12.46 7.48 5.36
N ARG A 201 -12.71 7.02 6.60
CA ARG A 201 -12.54 5.61 6.97
C ARG A 201 -13.54 4.73 6.23
N ALA A 202 -14.80 5.14 6.17
CA ALA A 202 -15.82 4.44 5.40
C ALA A 202 -15.42 4.31 3.92
N CYS A 203 -14.90 5.38 3.31
CA CYS A 203 -14.36 5.31 1.94
C CYS A 203 -13.22 4.30 1.82
N ALA A 204 -12.26 4.30 2.72
CA ALA A 204 -11.13 3.37 2.68
C ALA A 204 -11.59 1.91 2.75
N TYR A 205 -12.54 1.58 3.63
CA TYR A 205 -13.06 0.21 3.72
C TYR A 205 -13.84 -0.21 2.46
N LEU A 206 -14.69 0.66 1.93
CA LEU A 206 -15.46 0.39 0.72
C LEU A 206 -14.56 0.27 -0.52
N GLN A 207 -13.49 1.07 -0.61
CA GLN A 207 -12.48 0.94 -1.65
C GLN A 207 -11.76 -0.40 -1.57
N ALA A 208 -11.37 -0.84 -0.37
CA ALA A 208 -10.74 -2.15 -0.17
C ALA A 208 -11.67 -3.31 -0.54
N LEU A 209 -12.99 -3.19 -0.34
CA LEU A 209 -13.96 -4.19 -0.81
C LEU A 209 -13.98 -4.33 -2.34
N LEU A 210 -13.73 -3.24 -3.08
CA LEU A 210 -13.71 -3.24 -4.54
C LEU A 210 -12.43 -3.83 -5.14
N GLU A 211 -11.35 -3.98 -4.37
CA GLU A 211 -10.09 -4.57 -4.87
C GLU A 211 -10.28 -6.03 -5.31
N GLY A 212 -11.17 -6.78 -4.63
CA GLY A 212 -11.46 -8.19 -4.96
C GLY A 212 -12.65 -8.39 -5.90
N ASN A 213 -13.52 -7.39 -6.07
CA ASN A 213 -14.70 -7.43 -6.93
C ASN A 213 -15.00 -6.03 -7.47
N SER A 214 -14.38 -5.69 -8.60
CA SER A 214 -14.44 -4.33 -9.15
C SER A 214 -15.85 -3.99 -9.67
N ALA A 215 -16.63 -5.00 -10.06
CA ALA A 215 -18.01 -4.87 -10.54
C ALA A 215 -19.08 -4.91 -9.41
N ASP A 216 -18.70 -4.84 -8.13
CA ASP A 216 -19.66 -4.81 -7.03
C ASP A 216 -20.48 -3.50 -6.99
N GLU A 217 -21.60 -3.51 -7.69
CA GLU A 217 -22.49 -2.35 -7.79
C GLU A 217 -23.02 -1.84 -6.45
N GLN A 218 -23.23 -2.72 -5.46
CA GLN A 218 -23.72 -2.31 -4.15
C GLN A 218 -22.64 -1.52 -3.40
N THR A 219 -21.40 -2.01 -3.41
CA THR A 219 -20.25 -1.31 -2.80
C THR A 219 -19.99 0.03 -3.48
N HIS A 220 -20.04 0.09 -4.82
CA HIS A 220 -19.94 1.34 -5.57
C HIS A 220 -21.03 2.35 -5.17
N ARG A 221 -22.29 1.90 -5.06
CA ARG A 221 -23.41 2.75 -4.67
C ARG A 221 -23.25 3.30 -3.25
N GLN A 222 -22.76 2.50 -2.32
CA GLN A 222 -22.44 2.96 -0.96
C GLN A 222 -21.32 4.00 -0.99
N LEU A 223 -20.26 3.77 -1.75
CA LEU A 223 -19.13 4.71 -1.86
C LEU A 223 -19.56 6.05 -2.50
N MET A 224 -20.42 6.00 -3.54
CA MET A 224 -21.08 7.19 -4.10
C MET A 224 -21.85 7.98 -3.03
N LEU A 225 -22.62 7.29 -2.19
CA LEU A 225 -23.41 7.92 -1.12
C LEU A 225 -22.50 8.55 -0.06
N VAL A 226 -21.46 7.85 0.40
CA VAL A 226 -20.51 8.36 1.39
C VAL A 226 -19.80 9.60 0.85
N TYR A 227 -19.29 9.56 -0.38
CA TYR A 227 -18.69 10.74 -1.02
C TYR A 227 -19.66 11.91 -1.09
N ALA A 228 -20.90 11.69 -1.54
CA ALA A 228 -21.89 12.74 -1.61
C ALA A 228 -22.20 13.35 -0.22
N ARG A 229 -22.30 12.53 0.82
CA ARG A 229 -22.53 12.95 2.22
C ARG A 229 -21.34 13.66 2.86
N MET A 230 -20.11 13.41 2.40
CA MET A 230 -18.91 14.21 2.71
C MET A 230 -18.84 15.52 1.90
N GLY A 231 -19.85 15.78 1.05
CA GLY A 231 -19.89 16.88 0.11
C GLY A 231 -19.04 16.65 -1.13
N ARG A 232 -18.26 15.56 -1.20
CA ARG A 232 -17.35 15.11 -2.28
C ARG A 232 -18.12 14.64 -3.53
N ARG A 233 -18.91 15.55 -4.09
CA ARG A 233 -19.81 15.26 -5.21
C ARG A 233 -19.07 14.81 -6.48
N SER A 234 -17.97 15.46 -6.85
CA SER A 234 -17.17 15.06 -8.02
C SER A 234 -16.69 13.62 -7.91
N ASP A 235 -16.15 13.23 -6.75
CA ASP A 235 -15.72 11.86 -6.47
C ASP A 235 -16.90 10.87 -6.58
N ALA A 236 -18.08 11.24 -6.07
CA ALA A 236 -19.27 10.41 -6.17
C ALA A 236 -19.74 10.20 -7.63
N LEU A 237 -19.69 11.23 -8.46
CA LEU A 237 -20.04 11.13 -9.88
C LEU A 237 -19.00 10.32 -10.65
N HIS A 238 -17.71 10.48 -10.31
CA HIS A 238 -16.63 9.69 -10.89
C HIS A 238 -16.77 8.20 -10.53
N GLN A 239 -17.14 7.89 -9.28
CA GLN A 239 -17.36 6.51 -8.85
C GLN A 239 -18.43 5.79 -9.70
N TYR A 240 -19.49 6.48 -10.09
CA TYR A 240 -20.49 5.92 -11.01
C TYR A 240 -19.91 5.55 -12.38
N GLN A 241 -18.94 6.33 -12.87
CA GLN A 241 -18.27 6.01 -14.14
C GLN A 241 -17.36 4.80 -14.00
N LEU A 242 -16.63 4.69 -12.88
CA LEU A 242 -15.83 3.51 -12.56
C LEU A 242 -16.69 2.26 -12.54
N LEU A 243 -17.84 2.30 -11.85
CA LEU A 243 -18.82 1.22 -11.86
C LEU A 243 -19.27 0.87 -13.28
N ARG A 244 -19.63 1.88 -14.08
CA ARG A 244 -20.12 1.66 -15.45
C ARG A 244 -19.05 1.00 -16.33
N ALA A 245 -17.78 1.35 -16.13
CA ALA A 245 -16.67 0.72 -16.82
C ALA A 245 -16.49 -0.74 -16.37
N ALA A 246 -16.45 -0.98 -15.06
CA ALA A 246 -16.29 -2.32 -14.48
C ALA A 246 -17.42 -3.29 -14.89
N LEU A 247 -18.69 -2.87 -14.78
CA LEU A 247 -19.84 -3.68 -15.19
C LEU A 247 -19.79 -4.04 -16.69
N ARG A 248 -19.33 -3.10 -17.52
CA ARG A 248 -19.24 -3.33 -18.96
C ARG A 248 -18.09 -4.28 -19.31
N GLU A 249 -16.94 -4.13 -18.66
CA GLU A 249 -15.76 -4.95 -18.92
C GLU A 249 -15.92 -6.38 -18.40
N GLU A 250 -16.43 -6.55 -17.19
CA GLU A 250 -16.50 -7.85 -16.52
C GLU A 250 -17.80 -8.62 -16.82
N LEU A 251 -18.92 -7.90 -17.00
CA LEU A 251 -20.26 -8.51 -17.03
C LEU A 251 -21.09 -8.13 -18.27
N ASP A 252 -20.57 -7.30 -19.18
CA ASP A 252 -21.30 -6.69 -20.31
C ASP A 252 -22.68 -6.12 -19.89
N ALA A 253 -22.72 -5.53 -18.69
CA ALA A 253 -23.95 -5.04 -18.05
C ALA A 253 -23.96 -3.51 -17.92
N THR A 254 -25.17 -2.97 -17.69
CA THR A 254 -25.37 -1.55 -17.34
C THR A 254 -25.77 -1.41 -15.87
N PRO A 255 -25.47 -0.28 -15.21
CA PRO A 255 -25.88 -0.05 -13.83
C PRO A 255 -27.39 -0.20 -13.61
N LEU A 256 -27.77 -0.74 -12.46
CA LEU A 256 -29.14 -0.90 -12.02
C LEU A 256 -29.89 0.44 -11.89
N PRO A 257 -31.24 0.43 -11.97
CA PRO A 257 -32.05 1.64 -11.88
C PRO A 257 -31.82 2.45 -10.60
N GLU A 258 -31.66 1.78 -9.45
CA GLU A 258 -31.43 2.41 -8.14
C GLU A 258 -30.12 3.21 -8.13
N THR A 259 -29.07 2.67 -8.73
CA THR A 259 -27.77 3.33 -8.84
C THR A 259 -27.82 4.53 -9.78
N THR A 260 -28.54 4.38 -10.89
CA THR A 260 -28.76 5.48 -11.84
C THR A 260 -29.62 6.60 -11.24
N GLU A 261 -30.59 6.28 -10.38
CA GLU A 261 -31.35 7.27 -9.61
C GLU A 261 -30.49 7.99 -8.58
N LEU A 262 -29.61 7.26 -7.87
CA LEU A 262 -28.65 7.86 -6.95
C LEU A 262 -27.72 8.84 -7.68
N PHE A 263 -27.17 8.44 -8.83
CA PHE A 263 -26.35 9.33 -9.69
C PHE A 263 -27.10 10.62 -10.03
N ARG A 264 -28.36 10.51 -10.50
CA ARG A 264 -29.20 11.69 -10.82
C ARG A 264 -29.47 12.55 -9.60
N SER A 265 -29.67 11.96 -8.43
CA SER A 265 -29.90 12.70 -7.17
C SER A 265 -28.64 13.43 -6.69
N ILE A 266 -27.46 12.82 -6.82
CA ILE A 266 -26.17 13.44 -6.52
C ILE A 266 -25.90 14.59 -7.51
N GLN A 267 -26.16 14.38 -8.80
CA GLN A 267 -26.04 15.41 -9.85
C GLN A 267 -27.04 16.57 -9.64
N ALA A 268 -28.20 16.33 -9.06
CA ALA A 268 -29.13 17.39 -8.69
C ALA A 268 -28.78 18.05 -7.34
N GLY A 269 -27.77 17.56 -6.60
CA GLY A 269 -27.38 18.09 -5.30
C GLY A 269 -28.41 17.83 -4.19
N ARG A 270 -29.19 16.74 -4.29
CA ARG A 270 -30.27 16.42 -3.35
C ARG A 270 -29.82 15.63 -2.11
N ILE A 271 -28.54 15.23 -2.06
CA ILE A 271 -27.99 14.49 -0.92
C ILE A 271 -27.50 15.48 0.14
N ALA A 272 -27.95 15.29 1.37
CA ALA A 272 -27.51 16.10 2.50
C ALA A 272 -26.03 15.84 2.81
N VAL A 273 -25.31 16.89 3.17
CA VAL A 273 -23.89 16.83 3.56
C VAL A 273 -23.83 16.77 5.08
N ASP A 274 -23.74 15.56 5.62
CA ASP A 274 -23.83 15.25 7.06
C ASP A 274 -22.66 14.40 7.58
N LEU A 275 -21.72 13.99 6.71
CA LEU A 275 -20.44 13.36 7.06
C LEU A 275 -19.29 14.37 6.97
N ILE A 276 -19.52 15.61 7.40
CA ILE A 276 -18.48 16.63 7.46
C ILE A 276 -17.56 16.24 8.61
N GLU A 277 -16.37 15.77 8.28
CA GLU A 277 -15.34 15.59 9.29
C GLU A 277 -15.05 16.95 9.92
N PRO A 278 -15.08 17.05 11.26
CA PRO A 278 -14.62 18.25 11.91
C PRO A 278 -13.19 18.48 11.42
N ARG A 279 -12.94 19.65 10.82
CA ARG A 279 -11.56 20.13 10.64
C ARG A 279 -10.88 19.88 11.98
N ARG A 280 -9.75 19.17 11.98
CA ARG A 280 -8.80 19.23 13.10
C ARG A 280 -8.38 20.69 13.24
N GLY A 281 -9.19 21.45 13.96
CA GLY A 281 -8.97 22.85 14.23
C GLY A 281 -7.92 22.94 15.31
N ASN A 282 -6.85 23.69 15.05
CA ASN A 282 -6.03 24.39 16.05
C ASN A 282 -6.03 23.75 17.44
N GLU A 283 -5.24 22.69 17.63
CA GLU A 283 -4.66 22.49 18.95
C GLU A 283 -3.63 23.59 19.15
N ALA A 284 -4.03 24.60 19.93
CA ALA A 284 -3.11 25.60 20.46
C ALA A 284 -1.94 24.89 21.15
N PRO A 285 -0.69 25.35 20.99
CA PRO A 285 0.46 24.69 21.59
C PRO A 285 0.28 24.72 23.11
N SER A 286 0.05 23.55 23.71
CA SER A 286 -0.03 23.41 25.15
C SER A 286 1.36 23.71 25.72
N LYS A 287 1.43 24.82 26.43
CA LYS A 287 2.57 25.21 27.24
C LYS A 287 2.73 24.20 28.36
N GLY A 288 3.92 23.61 28.47
CA GLY A 288 4.45 23.14 29.74
C GLY A 288 4.96 21.70 29.74
N ALA A 289 6.25 21.55 29.45
CA ALA A 289 7.14 20.69 30.23
C ALA A 289 8.59 21.09 29.94
N THR A 290 9.05 22.06 30.72
CA THR A 290 10.44 22.46 30.93
C THR A 290 11.25 21.28 31.46
N ALA A 291 12.36 20.93 30.83
CA ALA A 291 13.61 20.51 31.50
C ALA A 291 14.69 20.30 30.44
N LEU A 292 15.67 21.22 30.34
CA LEU A 292 17.06 21.03 30.78
C LEU A 292 17.84 20.05 29.87
N VAL A 293 19.01 20.34 29.31
CA VAL A 293 20.04 21.32 29.62
C VAL A 293 21.04 21.38 28.45
N ALA A 294 21.53 22.60 28.20
CA ALA A 294 22.84 23.00 27.68
C ALA A 294 23.48 22.18 26.53
N SER A 295 23.62 22.78 25.35
CA SER A 295 24.71 23.71 25.00
C SER A 295 26.10 23.08 25.02
N ASN A 296 26.68 22.83 23.84
CA ASN A 296 27.87 23.56 23.39
C ASN A 296 28.10 23.27 21.89
N ARG A 297 27.83 24.22 21.00
CA ARG A 297 28.66 25.38 20.60
C ARG A 297 30.01 25.01 19.97
N ALA A 298 30.07 25.34 18.68
CA ALA A 298 31.08 26.16 18.03
C ALA A 298 32.01 25.45 17.04
N GLY A 299 32.08 26.02 15.82
CA GLY A 299 33.26 25.90 14.97
C GLY A 299 33.02 25.62 13.47
N LYS A 300 32.37 26.54 12.75
CA LYS A 300 32.75 26.85 11.35
C LYS A 300 34.20 27.44 11.35
N PRO A 301 34.96 27.55 10.23
CA PRO A 301 34.50 27.68 8.83
C PRO A 301 35.32 26.97 7.72
N HIS A 302 34.73 26.93 6.51
CA HIS A 302 35.23 27.16 5.12
C HIS A 302 36.73 27.49 4.85
N PRO A 303 37.19 27.61 3.57
CA PRO A 303 36.60 27.25 2.26
C PRO A 303 37.60 26.54 1.28
N GLY A 304 37.17 26.18 0.08
CA GLY A 304 38.11 25.88 -1.02
C GLY A 304 37.53 25.18 -2.25
N THR A 305 36.78 25.92 -3.07
CA THR A 305 36.61 25.67 -4.52
C THR A 305 37.96 25.85 -5.27
N PRO A 306 38.10 25.66 -6.61
CA PRO A 306 37.12 25.34 -7.67
C PRO A 306 37.61 24.30 -8.73
N SER A 307 36.84 24.20 -9.82
CA SER A 307 37.21 23.93 -11.23
C SER A 307 36.76 22.58 -11.78
N LEU A 308 35.71 22.56 -12.63
CA LEU A 308 35.73 22.76 -14.10
C LEU A 308 36.52 21.62 -14.76
N SER A 309 35.97 20.79 -15.64
CA SER A 309 35.29 21.07 -16.92
C SER A 309 34.81 19.70 -17.47
N ALA A 310 33.54 19.53 -17.89
CA ALA A 310 33.04 19.80 -19.24
C ALA A 310 33.78 19.03 -20.36
N ASP A 311 33.16 17.96 -20.89
CA ASP A 311 32.67 17.83 -22.29
C ASP A 311 32.25 16.37 -22.52
N ARG A 312 30.96 16.07 -22.73
CA ARG A 312 30.27 16.05 -24.03
C ARG A 312 31.07 15.31 -25.11
N THR A 313 30.65 14.09 -25.46
CA THR A 313 29.98 13.78 -26.76
C THR A 313 29.83 12.27 -26.95
N SER A 314 28.56 11.82 -26.96
CA SER A 314 28.10 10.68 -27.79
C SER A 314 28.08 11.11 -29.28
N PRO A 315 27.67 10.31 -30.28
CA PRO A 315 27.17 8.93 -30.24
C PRO A 315 27.77 8.00 -31.34
N GLY A 316 27.55 6.70 -31.22
CA GLY A 316 26.63 6.04 -32.16
C GLY A 316 27.23 4.75 -32.73
N PRO A 317 26.39 3.85 -33.28
CA PRO A 317 26.40 2.44 -32.89
C PRO A 317 26.89 1.49 -33.99
N GLY A 318 27.21 0.24 -33.61
CA GLY A 318 27.59 -0.83 -34.53
C GLY A 318 27.39 -2.21 -33.90
N GLU A 319 26.27 -2.80 -34.28
CA GLU A 319 25.87 -4.21 -34.30
C GLU A 319 26.87 -5.34 -33.93
N SER A 320 26.31 -6.27 -33.14
CA SER A 320 26.31 -7.72 -33.38
C SER A 320 27.56 -8.60 -33.13
N SER A 321 27.34 -9.52 -32.17
CA SER A 321 27.55 -10.98 -32.30
C SER A 321 28.85 -11.62 -31.78
N SER A 322 28.59 -12.70 -31.04
CA SER A 322 29.35 -13.96 -30.93
C SER A 322 30.63 -14.02 -30.07
N ALA A 323 30.43 -14.51 -28.84
CA ALA A 323 30.90 -15.79 -28.32
C ALA A 323 32.38 -16.21 -28.47
N SER A 324 32.96 -16.49 -27.29
CA SER A 324 33.79 -17.65 -26.94
C SER A 324 35.32 -17.58 -27.12
N THR A 325 35.96 -17.48 -25.94
CA THR A 325 36.95 -18.43 -25.39
C THR A 325 38.33 -18.54 -26.05
N THR A 326 39.37 -18.11 -25.31
CA THR A 326 40.64 -18.84 -25.03
C THR A 326 41.51 -17.92 -24.15
N LEU A 327 41.69 -18.16 -22.84
CA LEU A 327 42.63 -19.06 -22.16
C LEU A 327 44.13 -18.86 -22.47
N ALA A 328 44.85 -18.57 -21.38
CA ALA A 328 46.29 -18.76 -21.13
C ALA A 328 47.27 -17.76 -21.77
N SER A 329 48.40 -17.37 -21.17
CA SER A 329 48.93 -17.46 -19.81
C SER A 329 50.30 -16.73 -19.81
N ASN A 330 50.69 -16.24 -18.62
CA ASN A 330 52.06 -16.11 -18.10
C ASN A 330 53.12 -15.28 -18.83
N THR A 331 53.79 -14.40 -18.06
CA THR A 331 55.19 -14.52 -17.56
C THR A 331 55.69 -13.11 -17.18
N ASN A 332 55.96 -12.81 -15.91
CA ASN A 332 57.14 -13.11 -15.06
C ASN A 332 58.25 -12.03 -15.11
N GLY A 333 58.74 -11.70 -13.91
CA GLY A 333 60.05 -11.09 -13.62
C GLY A 333 60.00 -9.57 -13.42
N ASP A 334 60.69 -8.96 -12.47
CA ASP A 334 61.67 -9.40 -11.46
C ASP A 334 61.87 -8.19 -10.52
N ALA A 335 61.77 -8.34 -9.18
CA ALA A 335 62.88 -8.50 -8.22
C ALA A 335 63.69 -7.24 -7.83
N ARG A 336 63.52 -6.82 -6.54
CA ARG A 336 64.54 -6.63 -5.45
C ARG A 336 64.16 -5.45 -4.51
N ARG A 337 63.85 -5.69 -3.22
CA ARG A 337 64.74 -5.81 -2.01
C ARG A 337 65.46 -4.47 -1.70
N VAL A 338 65.35 -3.83 -0.52
CA VAL A 338 65.70 -4.30 0.85
C VAL A 338 65.12 -3.37 1.96
N ALA A 339 64.53 -3.97 3.01
CA ALA A 339 64.53 -3.72 4.49
C ALA A 339 64.42 -2.28 5.09
N SER A 340 63.83 -2.00 6.27
CA SER A 340 63.19 -2.77 7.36
C SER A 340 62.66 -1.81 8.46
N SER A 341 61.74 -2.30 9.32
CA SER A 341 61.44 -1.86 10.71
C SER A 341 60.40 -0.71 10.82
N THR A 342 59.31 -0.74 11.61
CA THR A 342 58.82 -1.61 12.70
C THR A 342 57.38 -1.19 13.10
N ALA A 343 56.60 -2.13 13.64
CA ALA A 343 55.41 -1.98 14.51
C ALA A 343 53.99 -2.00 13.87
N THR A 344 53.18 -2.91 14.44
CA THR A 344 51.93 -3.61 14.03
C THR A 344 50.63 -2.90 14.48
N PRO A 345 49.41 -3.43 14.21
CA PRO A 345 48.61 -3.44 12.97
C PRO A 345 47.37 -2.50 13.03
N GLN A 346 47.06 -1.80 11.94
CA GLN A 346 45.79 -1.10 11.75
C GLN A 346 45.17 -1.50 10.40
N GLN A 347 43.89 -1.88 10.47
CA GLN A 347 42.79 -1.72 9.51
C GLN A 347 43.05 -1.95 8.01
N GLU A 348 42.35 -2.95 7.46
CA GLU A 348 41.54 -2.89 6.22
C GLU A 348 40.78 -4.24 6.14
N ALA A 349 39.47 -4.25 6.33
CA ALA A 349 38.43 -3.97 5.33
C ALA A 349 38.09 -5.24 4.53
N GLU A 350 36.88 -5.75 4.71
CA GLU A 350 36.01 -6.30 3.65
C GLU A 350 34.66 -6.63 4.30
N THR A 351 33.64 -5.79 4.13
CA THR A 351 32.57 -5.87 3.11
C THR A 351 31.43 -6.80 3.57
N GLU A 352 30.20 -6.40 3.26
CA GLU A 352 28.95 -7.17 3.39
C GLU A 352 28.20 -7.08 4.72
N THR A 353 27.53 -5.93 4.92
CA THR A 353 26.17 -5.92 5.47
C THR A 353 25.28 -5.14 4.51
N ALA A 354 25.01 -5.76 3.36
CA ALA A 354 23.80 -5.51 2.61
C ALA A 354 22.70 -6.42 3.18
N GLU A 355 21.45 -5.96 3.08
CA GLU A 355 20.21 -6.69 3.42
C GLU A 355 19.61 -6.48 4.81
N GLU A 356 19.52 -5.22 5.24
CA GLU A 356 18.31 -4.75 5.93
C GLU A 356 17.41 -4.04 4.91
N GLN A 357 16.58 -4.81 4.18
CA GLN A 357 15.51 -4.23 3.36
C GLN A 357 14.37 -3.75 4.26
N SER A 358 14.56 -2.50 4.68
CA SER A 358 13.60 -1.60 5.30
C SER A 358 12.28 -1.58 4.51
N GLN A 359 11.18 -1.99 5.15
CA GLN A 359 9.83 -1.66 4.68
C GLN A 359 9.69 -0.13 4.66
N ILE A 360 9.64 0.41 3.45
CA ILE A 360 9.56 1.84 3.18
C ILE A 360 8.20 2.35 3.67
N ASN A 361 8.19 3.12 4.75
CA ASN A 361 7.02 3.88 5.16
C ASN A 361 6.89 5.12 4.24
N PRO A 362 5.85 5.23 3.39
CA PRO A 362 5.69 6.33 2.44
C PRO A 362 5.55 7.69 3.14
N GLU A 363 5.01 7.75 4.37
CA GLU A 363 4.93 9.01 5.13
C GLU A 363 6.30 9.47 5.64
N ARG A 364 7.21 8.54 5.98
CA ARG A 364 8.59 8.88 6.37
C ARG A 364 9.40 9.44 5.20
N ILE A 365 9.23 8.91 3.99
CA ILE A 365 9.84 9.50 2.78
C ILE A 365 9.32 10.92 2.54
N LEU A 366 8.04 11.16 2.81
CA LEU A 366 7.41 12.47 2.71
C LEU A 366 7.76 13.42 3.88
N GLN A 367 8.55 12.99 4.86
CA GLN A 367 9.05 13.84 5.95
C GLN A 367 10.58 13.97 5.95
N ALA A 368 11.30 13.11 5.24
CA ALA A 368 12.76 13.16 5.11
C ALA A 368 13.24 14.39 4.31
N GLU A 369 14.41 14.93 4.65
CA GLU A 369 15.00 16.10 3.99
C GLU A 369 15.21 15.83 2.48
N LEU A 370 14.82 16.79 1.62
CA LEU A 370 14.93 16.64 0.18
C LEU A 370 16.40 16.79 -0.25
N VAL A 371 17.06 15.67 -0.57
CA VAL A 371 18.48 15.66 -0.99
C VAL A 371 18.62 15.83 -2.50
N GLY A 372 19.57 16.67 -2.93
CA GLY A 372 20.05 16.71 -4.32
C GLY A 372 19.12 17.38 -5.34
N ARG A 373 18.13 18.16 -4.91
CA ARG A 373 17.13 18.82 -5.79
C ARG A 373 17.09 20.35 -5.68
N ALA A 374 18.22 20.95 -5.27
CA ALA A 374 18.30 22.39 -5.01
C ALA A 374 18.10 23.23 -6.28
N GLU A 375 18.63 22.78 -7.42
CA GLU A 375 18.51 23.51 -8.69
C GLU A 375 17.07 23.54 -9.22
N GLU A 376 16.34 22.43 -9.10
CA GLU A 376 14.95 22.34 -9.49
C GLU A 376 14.06 23.22 -8.59
N ILE A 377 14.30 23.21 -7.28
CA ILE A 377 13.60 24.11 -6.34
C ILE A 377 13.86 25.58 -6.70
N VAL A 378 15.12 25.97 -6.93
CA VAL A 378 15.45 27.35 -7.31
C VAL A 378 14.77 27.75 -8.63
N THR A 379 14.67 26.82 -9.58
CA THR A 379 13.97 27.05 -10.85
C THR A 379 12.48 27.32 -10.64
N MET A 380 11.82 26.52 -9.79
CA MET A 380 10.41 26.73 -9.43
C MET A 380 10.20 28.04 -8.66
N GLN A 381 11.10 28.38 -7.74
CA GLN A 381 11.06 29.65 -6.99
C GLN A 381 11.23 30.86 -7.91
N HIS A 382 12.11 30.79 -8.92
CA HIS A 382 12.26 31.85 -9.90
C HIS A 382 11.01 32.01 -10.77
N ALA A 383 10.40 30.90 -11.19
CA ALA A 383 9.11 30.94 -11.89
C ALA A 383 8.02 31.60 -11.02
N TYR A 384 7.97 31.29 -9.73
CA TYR A 384 7.02 31.89 -8.79
C TYR A 384 7.23 33.40 -8.59
N LYS A 385 8.48 33.86 -8.57
CA LYS A 385 8.78 35.31 -8.52
C LYS A 385 8.16 36.05 -9.72
N GLN A 386 8.27 35.48 -10.91
CA GLN A 386 7.65 36.06 -12.11
C GLN A 386 6.11 36.04 -12.03
N VAL A 387 5.52 35.07 -11.33
CA VAL A 387 4.08 35.05 -11.05
C VAL A 387 3.66 36.18 -10.13
N ARG A 388 4.46 36.49 -9.09
CA ARG A 388 4.22 37.64 -8.22
C ARG A 388 4.30 38.98 -8.96
N ASP A 389 5.10 39.05 -10.02
CA ASP A 389 5.19 40.22 -10.90
C ASP A 389 4.05 40.28 -11.94
N GLY A 390 3.01 39.44 -11.79
CA GLY A 390 1.79 39.46 -12.60
C GLY A 390 1.82 38.55 -13.83
N GLN A 391 2.86 37.75 -14.03
CA GLN A 391 2.93 36.81 -15.17
C GLN A 391 2.22 35.49 -14.85
N ARG A 392 1.72 34.79 -15.87
CA ARG A 392 1.25 33.41 -15.74
C ARG A 392 2.37 32.46 -16.14
N LYS A 393 2.66 31.46 -15.32
CA LYS A 393 3.73 30.48 -15.56
C LYS A 393 3.20 29.07 -15.36
N THR A 394 3.73 28.15 -16.13
CA THR A 394 3.48 26.71 -16.00
C THR A 394 4.83 26.02 -15.90
N VAL A 395 4.98 25.14 -14.92
CA VAL A 395 6.18 24.32 -14.73
C VAL A 395 5.78 22.87 -14.89
N PHE A 396 6.50 22.13 -15.73
CA PHE A 396 6.28 20.70 -15.94
C PHE A 396 7.41 19.92 -15.28
N ILE A 397 7.06 18.99 -14.38
CA ILE A 397 8.01 18.10 -13.71
C ILE A 397 7.90 16.73 -14.37
N SER A 398 8.95 16.31 -15.07
CA SER A 398 9.01 15.04 -15.78
C SER A 398 10.22 14.21 -15.34
N GLY A 399 10.16 12.91 -15.55
CA GLY A 399 11.20 11.97 -15.13
C GLY A 399 10.64 10.58 -14.88
N GLU A 400 11.53 9.63 -14.65
CA GLU A 400 11.18 8.22 -14.46
C GLU A 400 10.21 7.99 -13.28
N PRO A 401 9.34 6.96 -13.34
CA PRO A 401 8.55 6.56 -12.18
C PRO A 401 9.42 6.39 -10.93
N GLY A 402 8.93 6.85 -9.76
CA GLY A 402 9.67 6.74 -8.51
C GLY A 402 10.80 7.76 -8.26
N ILE A 403 11.22 8.57 -9.25
CA ILE A 403 12.34 9.53 -9.12
C ILE A 403 12.10 10.71 -8.15
N GLY A 404 10.93 10.78 -7.51
CA GLY A 404 10.59 11.81 -6.51
C GLY A 404 9.87 13.05 -7.05
N LYS A 405 9.24 13.00 -8.24
CA LYS A 405 8.50 14.15 -8.83
C LYS A 405 7.45 14.73 -7.88
N THR A 406 6.61 13.86 -7.31
CA THR A 406 5.55 14.26 -6.36
C THR A 406 6.14 14.80 -5.07
N ARG A 407 7.28 14.26 -4.62
CA ARG A 407 8.01 14.75 -3.45
C ARG A 407 8.51 16.18 -3.67
N LEU A 408 9.15 16.44 -4.81
CA LEU A 408 9.63 17.76 -5.22
C LEU A 408 8.48 18.78 -5.28
N ALA A 409 7.36 18.41 -5.89
CA ALA A 409 6.17 19.28 -5.96
C ALA A 409 5.62 19.63 -4.57
N ARG A 410 5.56 18.64 -3.65
CA ARG A 410 5.14 18.87 -2.26
C ARG A 410 6.09 19.76 -1.47
N GLU A 411 7.40 19.63 -1.68
CA GLU A 411 8.38 20.50 -1.03
C GLU A 411 8.22 21.95 -1.49
N PHE A 412 7.99 22.15 -2.79
CA PHE A 412 7.70 23.47 -3.33
C PHE A 412 6.38 24.06 -2.81
N THR A 413 5.34 23.24 -2.65
CA THR A 413 4.09 23.66 -1.97
C THR A 413 4.37 24.17 -0.58
N ARG A 414 5.11 23.39 0.23
CA ARG A 414 5.46 23.76 1.59
C ARG A 414 6.19 25.11 1.64
N TRP A 415 7.20 25.30 0.80
CA TRP A 415 7.90 26.58 0.68
C TRP A 415 6.95 27.72 0.30
N SER A 416 6.04 27.49 -0.65
CA SER A 416 5.09 28.51 -1.13
C SER A 416 4.10 28.93 -0.05
N GLU A 417 3.57 27.98 0.71
CA GLU A 417 2.63 28.23 1.81
C GLU A 417 3.34 28.90 3.00
N GLU A 418 4.45 28.34 3.47
CA GLU A 418 5.15 28.81 4.67
C GLU A 418 5.89 30.14 4.45
N THR A 419 6.51 30.32 3.28
CA THR A 419 7.39 31.48 3.03
C THR A 419 6.69 32.59 2.24
N GLN A 420 5.81 32.24 1.31
CA GLN A 420 5.16 33.21 0.41
C GLN A 420 3.68 33.44 0.75
N LEU A 421 3.11 32.71 1.71
CA LEU A 421 1.69 32.74 2.06
C LEU A 421 0.79 32.51 0.84
N ALA A 422 1.25 31.69 -0.09
CA ALA A 422 0.52 31.37 -1.31
C ALA A 422 -0.62 30.40 -1.00
N THR A 423 -1.79 30.63 -1.59
CA THR A 423 -2.84 29.60 -1.66
C THR A 423 -2.43 28.55 -2.68
N VAL A 424 -2.23 27.31 -2.24
CA VAL A 424 -1.89 26.18 -3.12
C VAL A 424 -3.07 25.23 -3.22
N LEU A 425 -3.41 24.83 -4.44
CA LEU A 425 -4.51 23.91 -4.75
C LEU A 425 -3.95 22.62 -5.34
N TRP A 426 -4.36 21.47 -4.81
CA TRP A 426 -3.93 20.16 -5.30
C TRP A 426 -5.03 19.47 -6.09
N GLY A 427 -4.66 18.95 -7.26
CA GLY A 427 -5.50 18.11 -8.11
C GLY A 427 -4.73 16.86 -8.54
N TYR A 428 -5.43 15.76 -8.78
CA TYR A 428 -4.83 14.49 -9.18
C TYR A 428 -5.32 14.09 -10.57
N CYS A 429 -4.37 13.80 -11.46
CA CYS A 429 -4.63 13.23 -12.77
C CYS A 429 -4.38 11.73 -12.71
N TYR A 430 -5.42 10.93 -12.87
CA TYR A 430 -5.30 9.49 -13.00
C TYR A 430 -5.40 9.09 -14.47
N GLU A 431 -4.51 8.20 -14.93
CA GLU A 431 -4.67 7.54 -16.23
C GLU A 431 -5.84 6.56 -16.13
N MET A 432 -7.03 7.03 -16.46
CA MET A 432 -8.21 6.18 -16.60
C MET A 432 -8.99 6.58 -17.85
N SER A 433 -9.47 5.58 -18.58
CA SER A 433 -10.36 5.75 -19.73
C SER A 433 -11.61 6.50 -19.29
N GLY A 434 -11.72 7.78 -19.66
CA GLY A 434 -12.91 8.60 -19.40
C GLY A 434 -12.73 9.79 -18.45
N SER A 435 -11.51 10.26 -18.15
CA SER A 435 -11.33 11.51 -17.39
C SER A 435 -12.04 12.67 -18.10
N PHE A 436 -12.97 13.34 -17.42
CA PHE A 436 -13.55 14.57 -17.96
C PHE A 436 -12.46 15.64 -18.10
N PRO A 437 -12.45 16.42 -19.20
CA PRO A 437 -11.53 17.54 -19.35
C PRO A 437 -11.59 18.45 -18.11
N TYR A 438 -10.43 18.86 -17.61
CA TYR A 438 -10.28 19.73 -16.44
C TYR A 438 -10.67 19.15 -15.07
N GLN A 439 -11.02 17.85 -14.97
CA GLN A 439 -11.35 17.20 -13.68
C GLN A 439 -10.34 17.48 -12.55
N PRO A 440 -9.01 17.36 -12.76
CA PRO A 440 -8.03 17.63 -11.69
C PRO A 440 -8.07 19.09 -11.21
N ILE A 441 -8.37 20.02 -12.11
CA ILE A 441 -8.48 21.45 -11.79
C ILE A 441 -9.80 21.72 -11.05
N ALA A 442 -10.89 21.10 -11.49
CA ALA A 442 -12.19 21.17 -10.83
C ALA A 442 -12.08 20.72 -9.36
N ASP A 443 -11.48 19.56 -9.11
CA ASP A 443 -11.34 19.01 -7.76
C ASP A 443 -10.50 19.93 -6.85
N ALA A 444 -9.40 20.47 -7.37
CA ALA A 444 -8.53 21.39 -6.66
C ALA A 444 -9.26 22.68 -6.24
N ILE A 445 -10.09 23.24 -7.12
CA ILE A 445 -10.89 24.44 -6.85
C ILE A 445 -12.03 24.12 -5.87
N SER A 446 -12.75 23.02 -6.10
CA SER A 446 -13.90 22.62 -5.29
C SER A 446 -13.50 22.35 -3.84
N ALA A 447 -12.32 21.76 -3.60
CA ALA A 447 -11.76 21.58 -2.26
C ALA A 447 -11.58 22.92 -1.53
N HIS A 448 -11.02 23.93 -2.20
CA HIS A 448 -10.80 25.25 -1.62
C HIS A 448 -12.08 26.06 -1.40
N VAL A 449 -13.03 25.96 -2.33
CA VAL A 449 -14.34 26.62 -2.23
C VAL A 449 -15.13 26.15 -1.01
N ARG A 450 -15.09 24.86 -0.69
CA ARG A 450 -15.75 24.32 0.51
C ARG A 450 -15.21 24.95 1.79
N MET A 451 -13.90 25.13 1.80
CA MET A 451 -13.13 25.61 2.94
C MET A 451 -13.24 27.14 3.15
N SER A 452 -13.66 27.87 2.13
CA SER A 452 -13.72 29.33 2.14
C SER A 452 -15.13 29.85 2.48
N SER A 453 -15.18 31.04 3.08
CA SER A 453 -16.42 31.77 3.29
C SER A 453 -16.90 32.43 1.98
N PRO A 454 -18.21 32.69 1.82
CA PRO A 454 -18.73 33.39 0.65
C PRO A 454 -18.10 34.78 0.45
N ALA A 455 -17.75 35.50 1.52
CA ALA A 455 -17.11 36.81 1.43
C ALA A 455 -15.69 36.73 0.86
N GLU A 456 -14.89 35.78 1.33
CA GLU A 456 -13.52 35.53 0.82
C GLU A 456 -13.55 35.09 -0.64
N LEU A 457 -14.49 34.22 -1.01
CA LEU A 457 -14.65 33.77 -2.39
C LEU A 457 -15.02 34.92 -3.34
N ARG A 458 -15.89 35.85 -2.92
CA ARG A 458 -16.21 37.03 -3.74
C ARG A 458 -14.99 37.93 -3.93
N ALA A 459 -14.25 38.19 -2.85
CA ALA A 459 -13.06 39.02 -2.91
C ALA A 459 -11.95 38.40 -3.79
N MET A 460 -11.80 37.07 -3.75
CA MET A 460 -10.77 36.35 -4.48
C MET A 460 -11.13 36.10 -5.95
N LEU A 461 -12.37 35.67 -6.23
CA LEU A 461 -12.78 35.24 -7.56
C LEU A 461 -13.29 36.40 -8.44
N GLY A 462 -13.81 37.46 -7.82
CA GLY A 462 -14.37 38.63 -8.53
C GLY A 462 -15.32 38.21 -9.66
N ASN A 463 -15.11 38.80 -10.85
CA ASN A 463 -15.91 38.52 -12.03
C ASN A 463 -15.65 37.13 -12.65
N SER A 464 -14.51 36.49 -12.32
CA SER A 464 -14.15 35.16 -12.84
C SER A 464 -14.91 34.02 -12.16
N ALA A 465 -15.69 34.31 -11.11
CA ALA A 465 -16.53 33.32 -10.43
C ALA A 465 -17.54 32.63 -11.37
N ILE A 466 -18.03 33.34 -12.39
CA ILE A 466 -19.00 32.80 -13.37
C ILE A 466 -18.34 31.74 -14.24
N ASP A 467 -17.15 32.02 -14.76
CA ASP A 467 -16.42 31.08 -15.62
C ASP A 467 -15.87 29.91 -14.80
N LEU A 468 -15.42 30.15 -13.57
CA LEU A 468 -14.97 29.10 -12.68
C LEU A 468 -16.11 28.19 -12.22
N ALA A 469 -17.35 28.70 -12.10
CA ALA A 469 -18.52 27.87 -11.83
C ALA A 469 -18.85 26.90 -12.97
N LYS A 470 -18.34 27.10 -14.20
CA LYS A 470 -18.47 26.15 -15.31
C LYS A 470 -17.59 24.91 -15.11
N ILE A 471 -16.43 25.07 -14.45
CA ILE A 471 -15.44 24.01 -14.23
C ILE A 471 -15.61 23.40 -12.82
N ALA A 472 -15.96 24.22 -11.82
CA ALA A 472 -16.18 23.83 -10.42
C ALA A 472 -17.56 24.32 -9.94
N PRO A 473 -18.62 23.52 -10.14
CA PRO A 473 -20.00 23.93 -9.81
C PRO A 473 -20.23 24.31 -8.34
N GLU A 474 -19.39 23.83 -7.41
CA GLU A 474 -19.43 24.18 -5.98
C GLU A 474 -19.28 25.68 -5.72
N VAL A 475 -18.65 26.45 -6.63
CA VAL A 475 -18.57 27.92 -6.54
C VAL A 475 -19.98 28.52 -6.46
N ARG A 476 -20.91 27.97 -7.26
CA ARG A 476 -22.29 28.44 -7.34
C ARG A 476 -23.12 28.06 -6.13
N PHE A 477 -22.77 26.96 -5.45
CA PHE A 477 -23.43 26.58 -4.20
C PHE A 477 -23.11 27.57 -3.08
N LYS A 478 -21.87 28.08 -3.02
CA LYS A 478 -21.46 29.10 -2.04
C LYS A 478 -21.86 30.53 -2.43
N LEU A 479 -22.06 30.78 -3.73
CA LEU A 479 -22.44 32.06 -4.32
C LEU A 479 -23.69 31.88 -5.22
N PRO A 480 -24.87 31.62 -4.64
CA PRO A 480 -26.09 31.31 -5.40
C PRO A 480 -26.57 32.48 -6.28
N GLU A 481 -26.16 33.70 -5.98
CA GLU A 481 -26.47 34.91 -6.74
C GLU A 481 -25.76 35.03 -8.10
N LEU A 482 -24.86 34.10 -8.44
CA LEU A 482 -24.13 34.13 -9.71
C LEU A 482 -25.06 33.90 -10.93
N PRO A 483 -24.95 34.70 -12.00
CA PRO A 483 -25.68 34.51 -13.26
C PRO A 483 -25.52 33.10 -13.83
N GLN A 484 -26.49 32.64 -14.63
CA GLN A 484 -26.33 31.37 -15.35
C GLN A 484 -25.17 31.49 -16.35
N PRO A 485 -24.18 30.58 -16.31
CA PRO A 485 -23.12 30.59 -17.29
C PRO A 485 -23.67 30.19 -18.66
N GLU A 486 -23.22 30.87 -19.72
CA GLU A 486 -23.41 30.37 -21.08
C GLU A 486 -22.75 28.99 -21.23
N PRO A 487 -23.42 28.00 -21.84
CA PRO A 487 -22.90 26.64 -21.97
C PRO A 487 -21.56 26.61 -22.73
N ILE A 488 -20.64 25.75 -22.28
CA ILE A 488 -19.38 25.49 -22.98
C ILE A 488 -19.63 24.40 -24.04
N GLY A 489 -19.75 24.78 -25.31
CA GLY A 489 -19.71 23.86 -26.46
C GLY A 489 -21.02 23.76 -27.26
N PRO A 490 -20.95 23.32 -28.53
CA PRO A 490 -22.07 23.38 -29.45
C PRO A 490 -23.12 22.34 -29.07
N GLU A 491 -24.39 22.72 -29.17
CA GLU A 491 -25.51 21.81 -29.00
C GLU A 491 -25.34 20.61 -29.93
N LEU A 492 -25.18 19.42 -29.36
CA LEU A 492 -25.43 18.18 -30.10
C LEU A 492 -26.93 18.12 -30.33
N GLY A 493 -27.33 18.70 -31.47
CA GLY A 493 -28.68 18.64 -31.98
C GLY A 493 -29.14 17.19 -32.07
N THR A 494 -30.33 16.95 -31.57
CA THR A 494 -31.14 15.77 -31.84
C THR A 494 -31.23 15.52 -33.34
N ALA A 495 -30.73 14.37 -33.79
CA ALA A 495 -31.14 13.70 -35.02
C ALA A 495 -31.10 12.19 -34.78
#